data_AF-A0A6H9WZJ5-F1
#
_entry.id   AF-A0A6H9WZJ5-F1
#
_cell.length_a   1.000
_cell.length_b   1.000
_cell.length_c   1.000
_cell.angle_alpha   90.00
_cell.angle_beta   90.00
_cell.angle_gamma   90.00
#
_symmetry.space_group_name_H-M   'P 1'
#
loop_
_entity.id
_entity.type
_entity.pdbx_description
1 polymer ?
#
loop_
_entity_poly.entity_id
_entity_poly.type
_entity_poly.pdbx_seq_one_letter_code
_entity_poly.pdbx_strand_id
1 'polypeptide(L)'
;MSIEYSASAWHPSQSRRFMIAGDDSDLAVIQLMLSALPQRAHGQVFIEYSPEHSEPVVLHGPTRVSVHWIPTRDDAHGEALAQAIDLWRSEFLTAPDFDDPSEFKVWIGCASCPIVAELNRQIESQIQPL
;
A
#
# COMPACT_ATOMS: atom_id res chain seq x y z
N MET A 1 -25.01 31.62 -26.91
CA MET A 1 -25.14 30.15 -26.98
C MET A 1 -23.86 29.58 -26.39
N SER A 2 -23.77 29.52 -25.06
CA SER A 2 -22.60 28.98 -24.36
C SER A 2 -22.77 27.47 -24.27
N ILE A 3 -21.82 26.74 -24.84
CA ILE A 3 -21.67 25.33 -24.51
C ILE A 3 -20.84 25.31 -23.22
N GLU A 4 -21.54 25.16 -22.09
CA GLU A 4 -20.89 24.69 -20.86
C GLU A 4 -20.42 23.26 -21.13
N TYR A 5 -19.14 23.10 -21.41
CA TYR A 5 -18.47 21.81 -21.26
C TYR A 5 -18.33 21.56 -19.76
N SER A 6 -19.42 21.11 -19.12
CA SER A 6 -19.31 20.41 -17.85
C SER A 6 -18.52 19.14 -18.13
N ALA A 7 -17.21 19.18 -17.84
CA ALA A 7 -16.31 18.03 -17.87
C ALA A 7 -16.61 17.03 -16.74
N SER A 8 -17.88 16.89 -16.35
CA SER A 8 -18.36 16.07 -15.23
C SER A 8 -18.70 14.63 -15.64
N ALA A 9 -18.35 14.22 -16.87
CA ALA A 9 -18.72 12.90 -17.39
C ALA A 9 -17.53 12.10 -17.98
N TRP A 10 -16.31 12.33 -17.48
CA TRP A 10 -15.29 11.28 -17.51
C TRP A 10 -15.32 10.55 -16.16
N HIS A 11 -16.00 9.40 -16.09
CA HIS A 11 -15.91 8.47 -14.96
C HIS A 11 -15.32 7.14 -15.47
N PRO A 12 -13.99 7.00 -15.58
CA PRO A 12 -13.34 5.79 -16.05
C PRO A 12 -13.07 4.86 -14.87
N SER A 13 -14.11 4.45 -14.15
CA SER A 13 -14.07 3.33 -13.20
C SER A 13 -12.78 3.22 -12.34
N GLN A 14 -12.75 3.96 -11.22
CA GLN A 14 -11.90 3.70 -10.05
C GLN A 14 -10.45 3.34 -10.38
N SER A 15 -9.55 4.33 -10.45
CA SER A 15 -8.13 4.09 -10.21
C SER A 15 -7.98 3.52 -8.81
N ARG A 16 -8.09 2.19 -8.69
CA ARG A 16 -7.88 1.47 -7.43
C ARG A 16 -6.39 1.63 -7.13
N ARG A 17 -6.09 2.60 -6.28
CA ARG A 17 -4.75 2.82 -5.75
C ARG A 17 -4.58 1.85 -4.60
N PHE A 18 -3.46 1.16 -4.56
CA PHE A 18 -3.20 0.16 -3.53
C PHE A 18 -1.93 0.48 -2.76
N MET A 19 -1.96 0.15 -1.48
CA MET A 19 -0.76 -0.03 -0.67
C MET A 19 -0.86 -1.41 -0.02
N ILE A 20 0.17 -2.22 -0.20
CA ILE A 20 0.29 -3.55 0.41
C ILE A 20 1.57 -3.51 1.24
N ALA A 21 1.50 -3.83 2.53
CA ALA A 21 2.68 -3.90 3.39
C ALA A 21 2.70 -5.22 4.14
N GLY A 22 3.86 -5.82 4.33
CA GLY A 22 4.02 -7.05 5.11
C GLY A 22 5.48 -7.43 5.29
N ASP A 23 5.73 -8.60 5.85
CA ASP A 23 7.06 -9.17 6.03
C ASP A 23 7.25 -10.48 5.25
N ASP A 24 8.38 -11.16 5.48
CA ASP A 24 8.69 -12.46 4.86
C ASP A 24 7.60 -13.53 5.08
N SER A 25 6.88 -13.47 6.20
CA SER A 25 5.79 -14.41 6.50
C SER A 25 4.53 -14.14 5.65
N ASP A 26 4.39 -12.93 5.12
CA ASP A 26 3.27 -12.50 4.30
C ASP A 26 3.47 -12.74 2.79
N LEU A 27 4.67 -13.15 2.36
CA LEU A 27 5.03 -13.23 0.93
C LEU A 27 4.06 -14.03 0.08
N ALA A 28 3.56 -15.15 0.59
CA ALA A 28 2.60 -15.98 -0.13
C ALA A 28 1.26 -15.24 -0.35
N VAL A 29 0.81 -14.49 0.65
CA VAL A 29 -0.41 -13.68 0.58
C VAL A 29 -0.20 -12.49 -0.36
N ILE A 30 0.93 -11.81 -0.28
CA ILE A 30 1.29 -10.67 -1.15
C ILE A 30 1.33 -11.11 -2.62
N GLN A 31 1.95 -12.25 -2.93
CA GLN A 31 1.97 -12.82 -4.29
C GLN A 31 0.55 -13.09 -4.82
N LEU A 32 -0.31 -13.68 -3.98
CA LEU A 32 -1.69 -13.93 -4.33
C LEU A 32 -2.44 -12.62 -4.62
N MET A 33 -2.28 -11.61 -3.77
CA MET A 33 -2.90 -10.29 -3.96
C MET A 33 -2.43 -9.64 -5.26
N LEU A 34 -1.13 -9.59 -5.50
CA LEU A 34 -0.55 -9.04 -6.73
C LEU A 34 -1.10 -9.72 -7.99
N SER A 35 -1.27 -11.05 -7.95
CA SER A 35 -1.83 -11.82 -9.08
C SER A 35 -3.32 -11.53 -9.33
N ALA A 36 -4.06 -11.11 -8.31
CA ALA A 36 -5.48 -10.79 -8.38
C ALA A 36 -5.75 -9.33 -8.76
N LEU A 37 -4.73 -8.47 -8.76
CA LEU A 37 -4.89 -7.06 -9.12
C LEU A 37 -5.22 -6.89 -10.61
N PRO A 38 -6.13 -5.95 -10.97
CA PRO A 38 -6.33 -5.56 -12.36
C PRO A 38 -5.04 -5.03 -13.00
N GLN A 39 -4.84 -5.23 -14.30
CA GLN A 39 -3.66 -4.70 -15.01
C GLN A 39 -3.50 -3.17 -14.93
N ARG A 40 -4.61 -2.45 -14.72
CA ARG A 40 -4.62 -0.99 -14.56
C ARG A 40 -4.44 -0.56 -13.10
N ALA A 41 -4.19 -1.48 -12.16
CA ALA A 41 -3.91 -1.14 -10.77
C ALA A 41 -2.64 -0.30 -10.67
N HIS A 42 -2.66 0.67 -9.75
CA HIS A 42 -1.52 1.52 -9.41
C HIS A 42 -1.26 1.35 -7.92
N GLY A 43 0.00 1.30 -7.50
CA GLY A 43 0.25 1.17 -6.07
C GLY A 43 1.69 0.90 -5.71
N GLN A 44 1.90 0.70 -4.41
CA GLN A 44 3.19 0.41 -3.82
C GLN A 44 3.06 -0.81 -2.91
N VAL A 45 4.06 -1.68 -2.94
CA VAL A 45 4.21 -2.81 -2.04
C VAL A 45 5.47 -2.63 -1.22
N PHE A 46 5.36 -2.70 0.11
CA PHE A 46 6.49 -2.64 1.03
C PHE A 46 6.65 -3.99 1.73
N ILE A 47 7.84 -4.57 1.63
CA ILE A 47 8.13 -5.88 2.22
C ILE A 47 9.36 -5.74 3.10
N GLU A 48 9.17 -5.91 4.40
CA GLU A 48 10.29 -5.99 5.32
C GLU A 48 10.87 -7.40 5.32
N TYR A 49 12.19 -7.50 5.25
CA TYR A 49 12.90 -8.77 5.26
C TYR A 49 14.14 -8.66 6.13
N SER A 50 14.56 -9.80 6.69
CA SER A 50 15.75 -9.92 7.52
C SER A 50 16.91 -10.43 6.65
N PRO A 51 17.93 -9.61 6.32
CA PRO A 51 19.01 -10.01 5.42
C PRO A 51 19.81 -11.24 5.88
N GLU A 52 19.78 -11.55 7.18
CA GLU A 52 20.39 -12.75 7.75
C GLU A 52 19.58 -14.04 7.51
N HIS A 53 18.28 -13.93 7.22
CA HIS A 53 17.39 -15.09 7.05
C HIS A 53 16.78 -15.23 5.65
N SER A 54 16.73 -14.15 4.88
CA SER A 54 16.03 -14.09 3.59
C SER A 54 16.67 -13.10 2.63
N GLU A 55 16.32 -13.24 1.35
CA GLU A 55 16.75 -12.35 0.28
C GLU A 55 15.54 -11.89 -0.55
N PRO A 56 15.58 -10.67 -1.11
CA PRO A 56 14.54 -10.18 -2.02
C PRO A 56 14.31 -11.12 -3.21
N VAL A 57 13.05 -11.43 -3.49
CA VAL A 57 12.65 -12.23 -4.65
C VAL A 57 11.89 -11.41 -5.68
N VAL A 58 11.88 -11.90 -6.92
CA VAL A 58 11.08 -11.31 -7.99
C VAL A 58 9.61 -11.62 -7.73
N LEU A 59 8.80 -10.56 -7.61
CA LEU A 59 7.35 -10.65 -7.54
C LEU A 59 6.73 -10.17 -8.86
N HIS A 60 5.76 -10.91 -9.37
CA HIS A 60 5.03 -10.55 -10.58
C HIS A 60 3.73 -9.82 -10.22
N GLY A 61 3.43 -8.74 -10.94
CA GLY A 61 2.22 -7.95 -10.75
C GLY A 61 2.02 -6.94 -11.87
N PRO A 62 0.98 -6.09 -11.77
CA PRO A 62 0.72 -5.03 -12.74
C PRO A 62 1.92 -4.07 -12.88
N THR A 63 2.22 -3.61 -14.11
CA THR A 63 3.39 -2.77 -14.42
C THR A 63 3.45 -1.44 -13.64
N ARG A 64 2.31 -0.98 -13.12
CA ARG A 64 2.20 0.29 -12.37
C ARG A 64 2.17 0.08 -10.85
N VAL A 65 2.52 -1.11 -10.39
CA VAL A 65 2.71 -1.44 -8.98
C VAL A 65 4.22 -1.62 -8.75
N SER A 66 4.80 -0.80 -7.88
CA SER A 66 6.20 -0.95 -7.47
C SER A 66 6.32 -1.82 -6.22
N VAL A 67 7.39 -2.62 -6.15
CA VAL A 67 7.71 -3.46 -4.99
C VAL A 67 9.00 -2.96 -4.38
N HIS A 68 8.97 -2.66 -3.09
CA HIS A 68 10.06 -2.13 -2.30
C HIS A 68 10.41 -3.11 -1.20
N TRP A 69 11.62 -3.66 -1.27
CA TRP A 69 12.18 -4.51 -0.22
C TRP A 69 12.95 -3.65 0.76
N ILE A 70 12.66 -3.83 2.05
CA ILE A 70 13.18 -3.00 3.14
C ILE A 70 13.91 -3.93 4.10
N PRO A 71 15.23 -3.82 4.27
CA PRO A 71 15.92 -4.60 5.28
C PRO A 71 15.50 -4.14 6.68
N THR A 72 15.38 -5.08 7.61
CA THR A 72 15.30 -4.79 9.05
C THR A 72 16.47 -3.91 9.50
N ARG A 73 16.24 -3.05 10.50
CA ARG A 73 17.30 -2.20 11.08
C ARG A 73 17.69 -2.72 12.45
N ASP A 74 18.94 -3.10 12.64
CA ASP A 74 19.47 -3.53 13.95
C ASP A 74 18.58 -4.58 14.66
N ASP A 75 18.03 -5.54 13.89
CA ASP A 75 17.06 -6.56 14.32
C ASP A 75 15.73 -6.02 14.89
N ALA A 76 15.45 -4.72 14.73
CA ALA A 76 14.19 -4.09 15.12
C ALA A 76 13.09 -4.37 14.08
N HIS A 77 12.54 -5.58 14.15
CA HIS A 77 11.45 -6.03 13.28
C HIS A 77 10.23 -5.11 13.37
N GLY A 78 9.75 -4.67 12.21
CA GLY A 78 8.58 -3.83 12.01
C GLY A 78 8.85 -2.33 12.06
N GLU A 79 10.01 -1.87 12.55
CA GLU A 79 10.30 -0.43 12.61
C GLU A 79 10.51 0.16 11.21
N ALA A 80 11.25 -0.54 10.35
CA ALA A 80 11.52 -0.09 9.01
C ALA A 80 10.25 -0.14 8.15
N LEU A 81 9.44 -1.20 8.30
CA LEU A 81 8.12 -1.30 7.67
C LEU A 81 7.18 -0.19 8.14
N ALA A 82 7.06 0.02 9.45
CA ALA A 82 6.19 1.06 10.01
C ALA A 82 6.58 2.45 9.53
N GLN A 83 7.88 2.74 9.44
CA GLN A 83 8.36 4.01 8.87
C GLN A 83 7.93 4.18 7.40
N ALA A 84 8.05 3.13 6.58
CA ALA A 84 7.65 3.20 5.18
C ALA A 84 6.12 3.42 5.03
N ILE A 85 5.32 2.72 5.83
CA ILE A 85 3.86 2.89 5.87
C ILE A 85 3.50 4.32 6.30
N ASP A 86 4.17 4.87 7.33
CA ASP A 86 3.87 6.22 7.83
C ASP A 86 4.25 7.32 6.83
N LEU A 87 5.40 7.19 6.17
CA LEU A 87 5.79 8.10 5.08
C LEU A 87 4.77 8.04 3.94
N TRP A 88 4.40 6.85 3.50
CA TRP A 88 3.36 6.67 2.48
C TRP A 88 2.02 7.31 2.92
N ARG A 89 1.58 7.05 4.15
CA ARG A 89 0.37 7.66 4.72
C ARG A 89 0.44 9.18 4.65
N SER A 90 1.57 9.76 5.03
CA SER A 90 1.77 11.21 5.07
C SER A 90 1.61 11.87 3.69
N GLU A 91 2.10 11.18 2.64
CA GLU A 91 2.07 11.68 1.27
C GLU A 91 0.72 11.45 0.57
N PHE A 92 0.04 10.35 0.87
CA PHE A 92 -1.11 9.91 0.07
C PHE A 92 -2.45 10.03 0.77
N LEU A 93 -2.51 9.93 2.10
CA LEU A 93 -3.77 9.98 2.86
C LEU A 93 -3.99 11.33 3.55
N THR A 94 -2.93 12.05 3.90
CA THR A 94 -3.03 13.30 4.66
C THR A 94 -2.59 14.55 3.91
N ALA A 95 -2.19 14.41 2.64
CA ALA A 95 -1.78 15.56 1.83
C ALA A 95 -2.99 16.48 1.54
N PRO A 96 -2.84 17.81 1.68
CA PRO A 96 -3.93 18.77 1.57
C PRO A 96 -4.59 18.83 0.18
N ASP A 97 -3.90 18.34 -0.85
CA ASP A 97 -4.36 18.36 -2.25
C ASP A 97 -4.95 17.00 -2.70
N PHE A 98 -5.13 16.03 -1.79
CA PHE A 98 -5.67 14.72 -2.13
C PHE A 98 -7.16 14.61 -1.81
N ASP A 99 -7.99 14.55 -2.87
CA ASP A 99 -9.43 14.81 -2.76
C ASP A 99 -10.28 13.65 -2.19
N ASP A 100 -9.77 12.40 -2.12
CA ASP A 100 -10.53 11.28 -1.52
C ASP A 100 -9.66 10.10 -1.03
N PRO A 101 -9.45 9.94 0.30
CA PRO A 101 -8.76 8.78 0.88
C PRO A 101 -9.42 7.43 0.56
N SER A 102 -10.70 7.39 0.19
CA SER A 102 -11.45 6.16 -0.10
C SER A 102 -11.05 5.49 -1.43
N GLU A 103 -10.33 6.21 -2.30
CA GLU A 103 -9.73 5.66 -3.52
C GLU A 103 -8.61 4.64 -3.24
N PHE A 104 -8.03 4.70 -2.03
CA PHE A 104 -7.00 3.76 -1.62
C PHE A 104 -7.59 2.49 -1.03
N LYS A 105 -7.04 1.37 -1.47
CA LYS A 105 -7.22 0.05 -0.87
C LYS A 105 -5.91 -0.34 -0.20
N VAL A 106 -5.92 -0.32 1.12
CA VAL A 106 -4.75 -0.62 1.95
C VAL A 106 -4.88 -2.02 2.52
N TRP A 107 -3.79 -2.78 2.48
CA TRP A 107 -3.63 -4.01 3.22
C TRP A 107 -2.30 -3.99 3.97
N ILE A 108 -2.33 -4.29 5.26
CA ILE A 108 -1.15 -4.35 6.13
C ILE A 108 -1.15 -5.72 6.81
N GLY A 109 -0.16 -6.54 6.47
CA GLY A 109 0.21 -7.79 7.13
C GLY A 109 1.06 -7.55 8.38
N CYS A 110 2.02 -8.44 8.65
CA CYS A 110 2.93 -8.37 9.80
C CYS A 110 2.16 -8.18 11.13
N ALA A 111 0.99 -8.81 11.22
CA ALA A 111 0.04 -8.58 12.32
C ALA A 111 0.58 -9.06 13.69
N SER A 112 1.58 -9.93 13.69
CA SER A 112 2.32 -10.35 14.89
C SER A 112 3.26 -9.27 15.43
N CYS A 113 3.65 -8.27 14.63
CA CYS A 113 4.45 -7.15 15.08
C CYS A 113 3.57 -6.07 15.73
N PRO A 114 3.77 -5.74 17.03
CA PRO A 114 2.91 -4.78 17.73
C PRO A 114 2.89 -3.37 17.12
N ILE A 115 4.04 -2.91 16.61
CA ILE A 115 4.17 -1.57 16.02
C ILE A 115 3.35 -1.47 14.73
N VAL A 116 3.49 -2.47 13.85
CA VAL A 116 2.75 -2.52 12.59
C VAL A 116 1.25 -2.75 12.82
N ALA A 117 0.90 -3.61 13.78
CA ALA A 117 -0.50 -3.86 14.14
C ALA A 117 -1.21 -2.60 14.70
N GLU A 118 -0.49 -1.76 15.47
CA GLU A 118 -1.02 -0.48 15.94
C GLU A 118 -1.18 0.52 14.79
N LEU A 119 -0.20 0.61 13.89
CA LEU A 119 -0.29 1.48 12.73
C LEU A 119 -1.44 1.09 11.80
N ASN A 120 -1.69 -0.21 11.61
CA ASN A 120 -2.84 -0.70 10.85
C ASN A 120 -4.16 -0.21 11.45
N ARG A 121 -4.34 -0.34 12.78
CA ARG A 121 -5.56 0.16 13.46
C ARG A 121 -5.77 1.65 13.25
N GLN A 122 -4.70 2.44 13.28
CA GLN A 122 -4.78 3.88 13.05
C GLN A 122 -5.21 4.19 11.61
N ILE A 123 -4.65 3.51 10.61
CA ILE A 123 -5.00 3.69 9.21
C ILE A 123 -6.43 3.23 8.93
N GLU A 124 -6.86 2.09 9.46
CA GLU A 124 -8.25 1.61 9.36
C GLU A 124 -9.26 2.62 9.92
N SER A 125 -8.91 3.34 10.99
CA SER A 125 -9.77 4.39 11.55
C SER A 125 -9.89 5.64 10.65
N GLN A 126 -8.92 5.86 9.75
CA GLN A 126 -8.89 6.99 8.81
C GLN A 126 -9.54 6.64 7.48
N ILE A 127 -9.40 5.39 7.04
CA ILE A 127 -9.99 4.86 5.81
C ILE A 127 -11.31 4.17 6.17
N GLN A 128 -12.33 4.94 6.52
CA GLN A 128 -13.61 4.36 6.88
C GLN A 128 -14.30 3.74 5.64
N PRO A 129 -14.97 2.57 5.78
CA PRO A 129 -15.82 2.05 4.71
C PRO A 129 -17.05 2.94 4.58
N LEU A 130 -17.55 3.08 3.34
CA LEU A 130 -18.83 3.68 2.99
C LEU A 130 -19.95 3.36 4.00
#